data_AF-A0A6G7ZQW0-F1
#
_entry.id   AF-A0A6G7ZQW0-F1
#
_cell.length_a   1.000
_cell.length_b   1.000
_cell.length_c   1.000
_cell.angle_alpha   90.00
_cell.angle_beta   90.00
_cell.angle_gamma   90.00
#
_symmetry.space_group_name_H-M   'P 1'
#
loop_
_entity.id
_entity.type
_entity.pdbx_description
1 polymer ?
#
loop_
_entity_poly.entity_id
_entity_poly.type
_entity_poly.pdbx_seq_one_letter_code
_entity_poly.pdbx_strand_id
1 'polypeptide(L)'
;MGGEILPRDYPRRLGNAGIGGQVGVTFTVEVNGRADRCRVRRSSGIPELDQLTCRLIEQRFRFRPGTDRFGRPIADEVEYDHEWTVNR
;
A
#
# COMPACT_ATOMS: atom_id res chain seq x y z
N MET A 1 12.12 5.20 1.58
CA MET A 1 10.64 5.22 1.63
C MET A 1 10.25 5.56 3.05
N GLY A 2 9.18 6.34 3.25
CA GLY A 2 8.61 6.64 4.55
C GLY A 2 7.09 6.47 4.54
N GLY A 3 6.48 6.37 5.71
CA GLY A 3 5.06 6.02 5.85
C GLY A 3 4.87 4.54 6.15
N GLU A 4 3.81 4.23 6.89
CA GLU A 4 3.55 2.89 7.43
C GLU A 4 2.05 2.63 7.53
N ILE A 5 1.67 1.38 7.30
CA ILE A 5 0.38 0.82 7.72
C ILE A 5 0.56 0.29 9.13
N LEU A 6 -0.13 0.91 10.09
CA LEU A 6 0.05 0.65 11.50
C LEU A 6 -0.93 -0.43 11.98
N PRO A 7 -0.60 -1.17 13.06
CA PRO A 7 -1.54 -2.13 13.65
C PRO A 7 -2.91 -1.52 14.01
N ARG A 8 -2.94 -0.23 14.40
CA ARG A 8 -4.18 0.49 14.71
C ARG A 8 -5.08 0.75 13.51
N ASP A 9 -4.57 0.62 12.29
CA ASP A 9 -5.36 0.77 11.06
C ASP A 9 -6.18 -0.49 10.78
N TYR A 10 -5.79 -1.65 11.34
CA TYR A 10 -6.51 -2.91 11.19
C TYR A 10 -7.95 -2.73 11.70
N PRO A 11 -8.98 -2.93 10.86
CA PRO A 11 -10.37 -2.93 11.30
C PRO A 11 -10.56 -3.87 12.50
N ARG A 12 -10.89 -3.30 13.67
CA ARG A 12 -11.01 -4.04 14.94
C ARG A 12 -11.93 -5.26 14.83
N ARG A 13 -13.03 -5.14 14.08
CA ARG A 13 -13.98 -6.24 13.85
C ARG A 13 -13.34 -7.45 13.15
N LEU A 14 -12.43 -7.21 12.21
CA LEU A 14 -11.74 -8.26 11.47
C LEU A 14 -10.62 -8.87 12.31
N GLY A 15 -9.81 -8.00 12.95
CA GLY A 15 -8.76 -8.45 13.86
C GLY A 15 -9.29 -9.29 15.02
N ASN A 16 -10.38 -8.87 15.67
CA ASN A 16 -11.03 -9.64 16.74
C ASN A 16 -11.58 -10.98 16.27
N ALA A 17 -12.00 -11.08 15.00
CA ALA A 17 -12.50 -12.31 14.39
C ALA A 17 -11.37 -13.21 13.85
N GLY A 18 -10.10 -12.80 13.95
CA GLY A 18 -8.97 -13.53 13.37
C GLY A 18 -8.95 -13.50 11.84
N ILE A 19 -9.68 -12.59 11.20
CA ILE A 19 -9.83 -12.50 9.75
C ILE A 19 -8.76 -11.56 9.20
N GLY A 20 -7.81 -12.12 8.48
CA GLY A 20 -6.73 -11.40 7.82
C GLY A 20 -6.43 -11.94 6.43
N GLY A 21 -5.36 -11.43 5.82
CA GLY A 21 -4.92 -11.89 4.51
C GLY A 21 -3.83 -10.99 3.91
N GLN A 22 -3.23 -11.47 2.84
CA GLN A 22 -2.25 -10.74 2.06
C GLN A 22 -2.93 -9.93 0.96
N VAL A 23 -2.65 -8.63 0.90
CA VAL A 23 -3.07 -7.74 -0.17
C VAL A 23 -1.84 -7.38 -1.00
N GLY A 24 -1.86 -7.72 -2.28
CA GLY A 24 -0.87 -7.25 -3.24
C GLY A 24 -1.44 -6.09 -4.04
N VAL A 25 -0.71 -4.99 -4.10
CA VAL A 25 -1.09 -3.79 -4.87
C VAL A 25 0.00 -3.40 -5.85
N THR A 26 -0.42 -2.63 -6.85
CA THR A 26 0.42 -1.88 -7.77
C THR A 26 -0.02 -0.42 -7.74
N PHE A 27 0.90 0.54 -7.72
CA PHE A 27 0.59 1.97 -7.75
C PHE A 27 1.68 2.74 -8.48
N THR A 28 1.37 3.97 -8.88
CA THR A 28 2.33 4.89 -9.49
C THR A 28 2.98 5.74 -8.41
N VAL A 29 4.31 5.76 -8.35
CA VAL A 29 5.06 6.77 -7.62
C VAL A 29 5.26 7.97 -8.54
N GLU A 30 4.60 9.08 -8.23
CA GLU A 30 4.70 10.32 -8.98
C GLU A 30 6.05 11.01 -8.76
N VAL A 31 6.39 11.97 -9.64
CA VAL A 31 7.66 12.73 -9.58
C VAL A 31 7.88 13.48 -8.27
N ASN A 32 6.81 13.74 -7.50
CA ASN A 32 6.84 14.36 -6.17
C ASN A 32 7.01 13.34 -5.02
N GLY A 33 7.19 12.06 -5.34
CA GLY A 33 7.35 10.96 -4.40
C GLY A 33 6.06 10.50 -3.70
N ARG A 34 4.87 10.94 -4.15
CA ARG A 34 3.58 10.41 -3.65
C ARG A 34 3.13 9.21 -4.46
N ALA A 35 2.37 8.32 -3.83
CA ALA A 35 1.64 7.28 -4.52
C ALA A 35 0.31 7.81 -5.09
N ASP A 36 -0.03 7.37 -6.30
CA ASP A 36 -1.29 7.59 -7.03
C ASP A 36 -1.70 6.28 -7.72
N ARG A 37 -2.96 6.18 -8.17
CA ARG A 37 -3.50 5.09 -9.01
C ARG A 37 -3.27 3.71 -8.39
N CYS A 38 -3.45 3.58 -7.08
CA CYS A 38 -3.33 2.28 -6.44
C CYS A 38 -4.43 1.33 -6.92
N ARG A 39 -4.00 0.15 -7.34
CA ARG A 39 -4.86 -0.94 -7.79
C ARG A 39 -4.45 -2.25 -7.12
N VAL A 40 -5.44 -3.04 -6.75
CA VAL A 40 -5.23 -4.37 -6.17
C VAL A 40 -4.85 -5.33 -7.28
N ARG A 41 -3.65 -5.92 -7.21
CA ARG A 41 -3.18 -6.99 -8.12
C ARG A 41 -3.45 -8.39 -7.55
N ARG A 42 -3.53 -8.51 -6.22
CA ARG A 42 -3.86 -9.73 -5.49
C ARG A 42 -4.77 -9.36 -4.32
N SER A 43 -6.03 -9.77 -4.40
CA SER A 43 -7.02 -9.57 -3.33
C SER A 43 -6.73 -10.49 -2.15
N SER A 44 -6.97 -9.99 -0.94
CA SER A 44 -6.99 -10.78 0.30
C SER A 44 -8.25 -11.65 0.42
N GLY A 45 -9.24 -11.47 -0.46
CA GLY A 45 -10.59 -12.01 -0.29
C GLY A 45 -11.48 -11.17 0.63
N ILE A 46 -10.95 -10.10 1.24
CA ILE A 46 -11.67 -9.20 2.14
C ILE A 46 -11.66 -7.77 1.56
N PRO A 47 -12.75 -7.32 0.90
CA PRO A 47 -12.77 -6.04 0.20
C PRO A 47 -12.41 -4.82 1.05
N GLU A 48 -12.70 -4.85 2.36
CA GLU A 48 -12.32 -3.77 3.29
C GLU A 48 -10.81 -3.67 3.46
N LEU A 49 -10.10 -4.79 3.58
CA LEU A 49 -8.63 -4.81 3.71
C LEU A 49 -7.97 -4.36 2.40
N ASP A 50 -8.49 -4.83 1.27
CA ASP A 50 -8.01 -4.46 -0.07
C ASP A 50 -8.09 -2.93 -0.29
N GLN A 51 -9.25 -2.34 -0.04
CA GLN A 51 -9.47 -0.90 -0.19
C GLN A 51 -8.65 -0.08 0.82
N LEU A 52 -8.54 -0.58 2.06
CA LEU A 52 -7.80 0.10 3.12
C LEU A 52 -6.31 0.15 2.81
N THR A 53 -5.71 -0.94 2.32
CA THR A 53 -4.30 -0.98 1.95
C THR A 53 -3.98 0.10 0.91
N CYS A 54 -4.74 0.18 -0.19
CA CYS A 54 -4.51 1.23 -1.19
C CYS A 54 -4.66 2.64 -0.62
N ARG A 55 -5.74 2.89 0.13
CA ARG A 55 -6.00 4.20 0.74
C ARG A 55 -4.85 4.66 1.63
N LEU A 56 -4.32 3.77 2.46
CA LEU A 56 -3.23 4.12 3.39
C LEU A 56 -1.91 4.39 2.66
N ILE A 57 -1.61 3.63 1.61
CA ILE A 57 -0.44 3.86 0.76
C ILE A 57 -0.52 5.23 0.11
N GLU A 58 -1.63 5.56 -0.55
CA GLU A 58 -1.81 6.87 -1.21
C GLU A 58 -1.77 8.05 -0.22
N GLN A 59 -2.34 7.87 0.98
CA GLN A 59 -2.40 8.94 1.98
C GLN A 59 -1.07 9.19 2.69
N ARG A 60 -0.31 8.14 3.01
CA ARG A 60 0.78 8.21 3.99
C ARG A 60 2.16 7.97 3.39
N PHE A 61 2.25 7.21 2.32
CA PHE A 61 3.55 6.72 1.87
C PHE A 61 4.28 7.79 1.05
N ARG A 62 5.60 7.82 1.22
CA ARG A 62 6.54 8.70 0.53
C ARG A 62 7.67 7.88 -0.03
N PHE A 63 7.86 7.99 -1.33
CA PHE A 63 8.85 7.24 -2.08
C PHE A 63 9.90 8.17 -2.66
N ARG A 64 11.03 7.58 -3.04
CA ARG A 64 11.96 8.25 -3.94
C ARG A 64 11.49 7.90 -5.36
N PRO A 65 11.16 8.89 -6.21
CA PRO A 65 10.75 8.61 -7.58
C PRO A 65 11.89 7.95 -8.36
N GLY A 66 11.54 7.25 -9.44
CA GLY A 66 12.52 6.83 -10.44
C GLY A 66 13.22 8.04 -11.07
N THR A 67 14.35 7.81 -11.73
CA THR A 67 15.07 8.88 -12.43
C THR A 67 15.43 8.46 -13.84
N ASP A 68 15.37 9.39 -14.79
CA ASP A 68 15.87 9.17 -16.15
C ASP A 68 17.41 9.11 -16.21
N ARG A 69 17.95 8.93 -17.41
CA ARG A 69 19.42 8.88 -17.65
C ARG A 69 20.17 10.16 -17.28
N PHE A 70 19.46 11.27 -17.06
CA PHE A 70 20.01 12.56 -16.69
C PHE A 70 19.77 12.90 -15.20
N GLY A 71 19.22 11.96 -14.43
CA GLY A 71 18.92 12.15 -13.00
C GLY A 71 17.64 12.95 -12.74
N ARG A 72 16.77 13.16 -13.74
CA ARG A 72 15.50 13.88 -13.56
C ARG A 72 14.44 12.92 -13.03
N PRO A 73 13.63 13.31 -12.04
CA PRO A 73 12.60 12.44 -11.50
C PRO A 73 11.55 12.11 -12.56
N ILE A 74 11.17 10.84 -12.63
CA ILE A 74 10.10 10.32 -13.49
C ILE A 74 9.11 9.52 -12.63
N ALA A 75 7.86 9.47 -13.09
CA ALA A 75 6.88 8.59 -12.50
C ALA A 75 7.24 7.13 -12.82
N ASP A 76 6.99 6.22 -11.88
CA ASP A 76 7.28 4.80 -12.04
C ASP A 76 6.22 3.93 -11.35
N GLU A 77 6.02 2.72 -11.83
CA GLU A 77 5.07 1.76 -11.25
C GLU A 77 5.76 0.85 -10.24
N VAL A 78 5.15 0.68 -9.06
CA VAL A 78 5.70 -0.09 -7.94
C VAL A 78 4.69 -1.13 -7.49
N GLU A 79 5.18 -2.35 -7.25
CA GLU A 79 4.43 -3.39 -6.56
C GLU A 79 4.73 -3.40 -5.06
N TYR A 80 3.71 -3.65 -4.24
CA TYR A 80 3.84 -3.76 -2.79
C TYR A 80 2.88 -4.83 -2.25
N ASP A 81 3.39 -5.68 -1.36
CA ASP A 81 2.58 -6.66 -0.63
C ASP A 81 2.47 -6.24 0.84
N HIS A 82 1.24 -6.29 1.36
CA HIS A 82 0.95 -6.06 2.77
C HIS A 82 0.20 -7.25 3.36
N GLU A 83 0.61 -7.68 4.55
CA GLU A 83 -0.05 -8.77 5.26
C GLU A 83 -0.77 -8.24 6.51
N TRP A 84 -2.09 -8.45 6.56
CA TRP A 84 -2.89 -8.17 7.74
C TRP A 84 -2.93 -9.39 8.65
N THR A 85 -1.93 -9.56 9.52
CA THR A 85 -1.91 -10.67 10.50
C THR A 85 -2.37 -10.23 11.88
N VAL A 86 -3.04 -11.15 12.59
CA VAL A 86 -3.28 -11.00 14.02
C VAL A 86 -2.05 -11.56 14.72
N ASN A 87 -1.20 -10.68 15.27
CA ASN A 87 -0.21 -11.11 16.24
C ASN A 87 -0.97 -11.65 17.45
N ARG A 88 -0.89 -12.96 17.68
CA ARG A 88 -1.38 -13.61 18.89
C ARG A 88 -0.36 -13.48 20.02
#